data_AF-A0A2S7EPD1-F1
#
_entry.id   AF-A0A2S7EPD1-F1
#
_cell.length_a   1.000
_cell.length_b   1.000
_cell.length_c   1.000
_cell.angle_alpha   90.00
_cell.angle_beta   90.00
_cell.angle_gamma   90.00
#
_symmetry.space_group_name_H-M   'P 1'
#
loop_
_entity.id
_entity.type
_entity.pdbx_description
1 polymer ?
#
loop_
_entity_poly.entity_id
_entity_poly.type
_entity_poly.pdbx_seq_one_letter_code
_entity_poly.pdbx_strand_id
1 'polypeptide(L)'
;MQIVKLTGPSSPTVRRAIDGDASGGLAGIKPSRRDRAAGQGRALSPAQEASIQRIICDQRPEQVKMEFALWNRAAVTQLIEQECSMTLSVRGVGTYLARCGFTPQKPIKKADERRPEAVQARLDETYPAIEKRANAEGAQIQ
;
A
#
# COMPACT_ATOMS: atom_id res chain seq x y z
N MET A 1 -32.36 32.21 23.97
CA MET A 1 -30.89 32.37 23.91
C MET A 1 -30.54 33.15 22.64
N GLN A 2 -29.93 34.34 22.74
CA GLN A 2 -29.60 35.17 21.57
C GLN A 2 -28.51 34.55 20.69
N ILE A 3 -27.52 33.89 21.29
CA ILE A 3 -26.40 33.22 20.59
C ILE A 3 -26.91 32.24 19.53
N VAL A 4 -27.84 31.34 19.88
CA VAL A 4 -28.44 30.35 18.97
C VAL A 4 -29.08 31.01 17.74
N LYS A 5 -29.81 32.12 17.93
CA LYS A 5 -30.50 32.83 16.84
C LYS A 5 -29.53 33.50 15.87
N LEU A 6 -28.34 33.88 16.34
CA LEU A 6 -27.35 34.63 15.57
C LEU A 6 -26.27 33.75 14.93
N THR A 7 -25.99 32.57 15.50
CA THR A 7 -24.85 31.74 15.10
C THR A 7 -25.23 30.43 14.43
N GLY A 8 -26.43 29.88 14.66
CA GLY A 8 -26.92 28.66 14.02
C GLY A 8 -26.78 27.32 14.78
N PRO A 9 -25.86 27.11 15.76
CA PRO A 9 -25.84 25.91 16.58
C PRO A 9 -27.11 25.70 17.40
N SER A 10 -27.44 24.44 17.68
CA SER A 10 -28.56 24.08 18.54
C SER A 10 -28.33 24.52 20.00
N SER A 11 -29.42 24.77 20.72
CA SER A 11 -29.40 25.18 22.14
C SER A 11 -28.56 24.26 23.05
N PRO A 12 -28.59 22.91 22.91
CA PRO A 12 -27.73 22.02 23.69
C PRO A 12 -26.24 22.19 23.41
N THR A 13 -25.86 22.49 22.16
CA THR A 13 -24.46 22.70 21.76
C THR A 13 -23.90 23.97 22.38
N VAL A 14 -24.68 25.06 22.38
CA VAL A 14 -24.28 26.32 23.01
C VAL A 14 -24.13 26.16 24.52
N ARG A 15 -25.05 25.44 25.18
CA ARG A 15 -24.91 25.12 26.61
C ARG A 15 -23.66 24.31 26.90
N ARG A 16 -23.41 23.22 26.15
CA ARG A 16 -22.19 22.41 26.30
C ARG A 16 -20.90 23.23 26.15
N ALA A 17 -20.88 24.19 25.23
CA ALA A 17 -19.73 25.07 25.07
C ALA A 17 -19.53 25.99 26.27
N ILE A 18 -20.61 26.58 26.82
CA ILE A 18 -20.57 27.42 28.02
C ILE A 18 -20.13 26.61 29.24
N ASP A 19 -20.70 25.42 29.44
CA ASP A 19 -20.36 24.54 30.56
C ASP A 19 -18.90 24.05 30.45
N GLY A 20 -18.44 23.76 29.24
CA GLY A 20 -17.05 23.39 28.95
C GLY A 20 -16.06 24.53 29.22
N ASP A 21 -16.43 25.77 28.87
CA ASP A 21 -15.62 26.95 29.18
C ASP A 21 -15.57 27.23 30.69
N ALA A 22 -16.70 27.13 31.38
CA ALA A 22 -16.78 27.35 32.82
C ALA A 22 -15.97 26.31 33.62
N SER A 23 -15.84 25.08 33.12
CA SER A 23 -15.13 24.00 33.80
C SER A 23 -13.66 23.84 33.42
N GLY A 24 -13.26 24.25 32.20
CA GLY A 24 -11.91 24.02 31.68
C GLY A 24 -11.40 25.07 30.71
N GLY A 25 -12.05 26.24 30.63
CA GLY A 25 -11.73 27.30 29.67
C GLY A 25 -11.78 26.82 28.22
N LEU A 26 -10.99 27.46 27.36
CA LEU A 26 -10.89 27.11 25.93
C LEU A 26 -10.49 25.64 25.68
N ALA A 27 -9.76 25.01 26.62
CA ALA A 27 -9.41 23.59 26.53
C ALA A 27 -10.62 22.67 26.74
N GLY A 28 -11.60 23.07 27.55
CA GLY A 28 -12.86 22.36 27.76
C GLY A 28 -13.85 22.49 26.59
N ILE A 29 -13.73 23.56 25.78
CA ILE A 29 -14.49 23.71 24.53
C ILE A 29 -13.86 22.89 23.39
N LYS A 30 -12.52 22.75 23.38
CA LYS A 30 -11.80 22.08 22.30
C LYS A 30 -12.30 20.65 22.14
N PRO A 31 -12.88 20.28 20.98
CA PRO A 31 -13.31 18.91 20.78
C PRO A 31 -12.11 17.98 20.86
N SER A 32 -12.22 16.93 21.67
CA SER A 32 -11.20 15.89 21.74
C SER A 32 -11.01 15.29 20.34
N ARG A 33 -9.76 15.03 19.97
CA ARG A 33 -9.44 14.36 18.72
C ARG A 33 -10.06 12.96 18.81
N ARG A 34 -11.06 12.69 17.97
CA ARG A 34 -11.63 11.35 17.80
C ARG A 34 -10.78 10.57 16.80
N ASP A 35 -9.48 10.49 17.06
CA ASP A 35 -8.65 9.53 16.39
C ASP A 35 -9.00 8.14 16.93
N ARG A 36 -9.23 7.20 16.02
CA ARG A 36 -9.29 5.79 16.37
C ARG A 36 -7.91 5.41 16.86
N ALA A 37 -7.84 4.72 18.01
CA ALA A 37 -6.59 4.18 18.50
C ALA A 37 -5.92 3.34 17.40
N ALA A 38 -4.58 3.33 17.33
CA ALA A 38 -3.87 2.46 16.40
C ALA A 38 -4.28 1.00 16.67
N GLY A 39 -4.94 0.36 15.69
CA GLY A 39 -5.51 -0.97 15.89
C GLY A 39 -7.04 -1.04 15.92
N GLN A 40 -7.74 0.06 16.18
CA GLN A 40 -9.21 0.07 16.20
C GLN A 40 -9.82 -0.10 14.80
N GLY A 41 -10.84 -0.95 14.71
CA GLY A 41 -11.55 -1.25 13.46
C GLY A 41 -10.78 -2.21 12.54
N ARG A 42 -9.80 -2.95 13.08
CA ARG A 42 -9.20 -4.08 12.37
C ARG A 42 -10.11 -5.30 12.47
N ALA A 43 -10.18 -6.04 11.38
CA ALA A 43 -10.88 -7.30 11.28
C ALA A 43 -10.02 -8.48 11.80
N LEU A 44 -8.71 -8.46 11.54
CA LEU A 44 -7.78 -9.46 12.06
C LEU A 44 -7.21 -9.00 13.41
N SER A 45 -7.06 -9.96 14.31
CA SER A 45 -6.32 -9.76 15.56
C SER A 45 -4.80 -9.68 15.28
N PRO A 46 -4.01 -9.04 16.17
CA PRO A 46 -2.55 -9.01 16.02
C PRO A 46 -1.89 -10.38 15.92
N ALA A 47 -2.44 -11.39 16.62
CA ALA A 47 -1.93 -12.76 16.57
C ALA A 47 -2.18 -13.42 15.21
N GLN A 48 -3.37 -13.19 14.62
CA GLN A 48 -3.69 -13.65 13.27
C GLN A 48 -2.79 -12.97 12.22
N GLU A 49 -2.64 -11.64 12.31
CA GLU A 49 -1.73 -10.88 11.42
C GLU A 49 -0.31 -11.45 11.46
N ALA A 50 0.23 -11.73 12.66
CA ALA A 50 1.56 -12.31 12.84
C ALA A 50 1.68 -13.74 12.26
N SER A 51 0.65 -14.58 12.45
CA SER A 51 0.62 -15.93 11.87
C SER A 51 0.65 -15.89 10.34
N ILE A 52 -0.21 -15.07 9.73
CA ILE A 52 -0.27 -14.89 8.28
C ILE A 52 1.06 -14.35 7.74
N GLN A 53 1.66 -13.35 8.40
CA GLN A 53 2.95 -12.82 8.01
C GLN A 53 4.04 -13.88 8.05
N ARG A 54 4.05 -14.73 9.07
CA ARG A 54 5.00 -15.83 9.20
C ARG A 54 4.87 -16.84 8.06
N ILE A 55 3.65 -17.24 7.73
CA ILE A 55 3.40 -18.17 6.61
C ILE A 55 3.89 -17.56 5.28
N ILE A 56 3.60 -16.28 5.03
CA ILE A 56 4.03 -15.59 3.80
C ILE A 56 5.56 -15.52 3.70
N CYS A 57 6.26 -15.32 4.82
CA CYS A 57 7.72 -15.25 4.84
C CYS A 57 8.40 -16.63 4.74
N ASP A 58 7.88 -17.63 5.45
CA ASP A 58 8.53 -18.91 5.64
C ASP A 58 8.17 -19.93 4.53
N GLN A 59 7.06 -19.73 3.83
CA GLN A 59 6.49 -20.72 2.90
C GLN A 59 6.08 -20.10 1.56
N ARG A 60 5.92 -20.95 0.55
CA ARG A 60 5.33 -20.64 -0.75
C ARG A 60 3.87 -21.15 -0.80
N PRO A 61 2.98 -20.58 -1.63
CA PRO A 61 1.59 -21.02 -1.69
C PRO A 61 1.43 -22.52 -2.00
N GLU A 62 2.31 -23.07 -2.84
CA GLU A 62 2.37 -24.51 -3.16
C GLU A 62 2.55 -25.38 -1.89
N GLN A 63 3.34 -24.92 -0.91
CA GLN A 63 3.62 -25.65 0.33
C GLN A 63 2.42 -25.69 1.28
N VAL A 64 1.51 -24.70 1.17
CA VAL A 64 0.22 -24.67 1.88
C VAL A 64 -0.93 -25.21 1.02
N LYS A 65 -0.61 -26.01 -0.01
CA LYS A 65 -1.59 -26.68 -0.89
C LYS A 65 -2.51 -25.70 -1.63
N MET A 66 -1.97 -24.57 -2.09
CA MET A 66 -2.69 -23.63 -2.94
C MET A 66 -2.23 -23.70 -4.39
N GLU A 67 -3.18 -23.46 -5.30
CA GLU A 67 -2.98 -23.39 -6.76
C GLU A 67 -2.38 -22.03 -7.20
N PHE A 68 -1.39 -21.51 -6.49
CA PHE A 68 -0.69 -20.27 -6.86
C PHE A 68 0.83 -20.49 -6.88
N ALA A 69 1.50 -20.00 -7.93
CA ALA A 69 2.95 -20.08 -8.04
C ALA A 69 3.71 -19.16 -7.05
N LEU A 70 3.11 -18.01 -6.71
CA LEU A 70 3.68 -16.97 -5.85
C LEU A 70 2.59 -16.29 -5.00
N TRP A 71 3.00 -15.69 -3.88
CA TRP A 71 2.11 -14.86 -3.06
C TRP A 71 1.65 -13.63 -3.84
N ASN A 72 0.35 -13.58 -4.11
CA ASN A 72 -0.34 -12.42 -4.63
C ASN A 72 -1.53 -12.08 -3.70
N ARG A 73 -2.23 -10.97 -3.97
CA ARG A 73 -3.33 -10.54 -3.09
C ARG A 73 -4.49 -11.56 -3.02
N ALA A 74 -4.74 -12.31 -4.09
CA ALA A 74 -5.77 -13.36 -4.10
C ALA A 74 -5.33 -14.57 -3.26
N ALA A 75 -4.08 -15.02 -3.42
CA ALA A 75 -3.49 -16.11 -2.62
C ALA A 75 -3.52 -15.78 -1.12
N VAL A 76 -3.15 -14.55 -0.74
CA VAL A 76 -3.24 -14.11 0.65
C VAL A 76 -4.68 -14.01 1.14
N THR A 77 -5.65 -13.69 0.26
CA THR A 77 -7.07 -13.69 0.65
C THR A 77 -7.55 -15.09 0.99
N GLN A 78 -7.18 -16.08 0.16
CA GLN A 78 -7.47 -17.50 0.41
C GLN A 78 -6.76 -18.02 1.67
N LEU A 79 -5.51 -17.61 1.91
CA LEU A 79 -4.79 -17.94 3.14
C LEU A 79 -5.52 -17.46 4.39
N ILE A 80 -6.01 -16.22 4.37
CA ILE A 80 -6.73 -15.64 5.50
C ILE A 80 -8.06 -16.37 5.73
N GLU A 81 -8.74 -16.77 4.66
CA GLU A 81 -9.97 -17.55 4.76
C GLU A 81 -9.71 -18.94 5.37
N GLN A 82 -8.62 -19.60 4.99
CA GLN A 82 -8.24 -20.92 5.54
C GLN A 82 -7.80 -20.85 7.00
N GLU A 83 -6.91 -19.91 7.35
CA GLU A 83 -6.29 -19.84 8.68
C GLU A 83 -7.16 -19.12 9.72
N CYS A 84 -7.94 -18.12 9.28
CA CYS A 84 -8.70 -17.27 10.19
C CYS A 84 -10.22 -17.42 10.05
N SER A 85 -10.71 -18.20 9.07
CA SER A 85 -12.16 -18.35 8.78
C SER A 85 -12.86 -16.99 8.56
N MET A 86 -12.13 -16.02 8.00
CA MET A 86 -12.61 -14.67 7.75
C MET A 86 -12.36 -14.26 6.31
N THR A 87 -13.41 -13.74 5.66
CA THR A 87 -13.28 -13.21 4.30
C THR A 87 -12.99 -11.71 4.35
N LEU A 88 -11.83 -11.32 3.82
CA LEU A 88 -11.47 -9.92 3.62
C LEU A 88 -11.58 -9.55 2.15
N SER A 89 -11.96 -8.30 1.88
CA SER A 89 -11.85 -7.77 0.52
C SER A 89 -10.38 -7.69 0.09
N VAL A 90 -10.12 -7.83 -1.22
CA VAL A 90 -8.76 -7.70 -1.79
C VAL A 90 -8.09 -6.36 -1.41
N ARG A 91 -8.89 -5.28 -1.28
CA ARG A 91 -8.42 -3.97 -0.80
C ARG A 91 -8.03 -4.02 0.68
N GLY A 92 -8.83 -4.69 1.50
CA GLY A 92 -8.52 -4.94 2.91
C GLY A 92 -7.20 -5.70 3.07
N VAL A 93 -7.04 -6.79 2.33
CA VAL A 93 -5.80 -7.59 2.30
C VAL A 93 -4.59 -6.74 1.90
N GLY A 94 -4.71 -5.94 0.84
CA GLY A 94 -3.64 -5.00 0.45
C GLY A 94 -3.27 -4.01 1.55
N THR A 95 -4.24 -3.58 2.36
CA THR A 95 -4.00 -2.69 3.51
C THR A 95 -3.25 -3.40 4.64
N TYR A 96 -3.56 -4.67 4.93
CA TYR A 96 -2.81 -5.47 5.89
C TYR A 96 -1.39 -5.74 5.41
N LEU A 97 -1.23 -6.15 4.15
CA LEU A 97 0.09 -6.39 3.57
C LEU A 97 1.00 -5.16 3.66
N ALA A 98 0.48 -3.98 3.30
CA ALA A 98 1.22 -2.72 3.42
C ALA A 98 1.61 -2.41 4.88
N ARG A 99 0.74 -2.70 5.85
CA ARG A 99 1.04 -2.53 7.28
C ARG A 99 2.12 -3.49 7.78
N CYS A 100 2.14 -4.72 7.28
CA CYS A 100 3.17 -5.70 7.60
C CYS A 100 4.50 -5.45 6.85
N GLY A 101 4.61 -4.34 6.09
CA GLY A 101 5.81 -3.97 5.35
C GLY A 101 5.91 -4.59 3.95
N PHE A 102 4.92 -5.37 3.52
CA PHE A 102 4.87 -5.91 2.16
C PHE A 102 4.45 -4.81 1.18
N THR A 103 5.44 -4.24 0.52
CA THR A 103 5.25 -3.26 -0.54
C THR A 103 5.21 -3.99 -1.89
N PRO A 104 4.29 -3.65 -2.81
CA PRO A 104 4.34 -4.18 -4.17
C PRO A 104 5.71 -3.95 -4.78
N GLN A 105 6.48 -5.00 -4.97
CA GLN A 105 7.79 -4.90 -5.59
C GLN A 105 7.59 -4.78 -7.10
N LYS A 106 8.16 -3.74 -7.69
CA LYS A 106 8.16 -3.59 -9.16
C LYS A 106 9.12 -4.65 -9.71
N PRO A 107 8.65 -5.58 -10.56
CA PRO A 107 9.54 -6.54 -11.20
C PRO A 107 10.68 -5.80 -11.89
N ILE A 108 11.89 -6.32 -11.74
CA ILE A 108 13.07 -5.74 -12.39
C ILE A 108 12.82 -5.83 -13.90
N LYS A 109 12.78 -4.69 -14.58
CA LYS A 109 12.64 -4.63 -16.04
C LYS A 109 13.97 -4.93 -16.73
N LYS A 110 14.56 -6.09 -16.47
CA LYS A 110 15.67 -6.64 -17.26
C LYS A 110 15.21 -7.96 -17.82
N ALA A 111 15.39 -8.16 -19.12
CA ALA A 111 15.27 -9.48 -19.70
C ALA A 111 16.47 -10.29 -19.20
N ASP A 112 16.21 -11.46 -18.61
CA ASP A 112 17.26 -12.34 -18.08
C ASP A 112 18.23 -12.81 -19.18
N GLU A 113 17.75 -12.89 -20.42
CA GLU A 113 18.54 -13.26 -21.61
C GLU A 113 19.41 -12.11 -22.17
N ARG A 114 19.27 -10.88 -21.65
CA ARG A 114 20.02 -9.73 -22.17
C ARG A 114 21.50 -9.88 -21.83
N ARG A 115 22.34 -10.10 -22.84
CA ARG A 115 23.81 -10.11 -22.72
C ARG A 115 24.35 -8.68 -22.74
N PRO A 116 24.74 -8.09 -21.59
CA PRO A 116 25.18 -6.70 -21.53
C PRO A 116 26.47 -6.47 -22.33
N GLU A 117 27.35 -7.47 -22.35
CA GLU A 117 28.61 -7.45 -23.11
C GLU A 117 28.37 -7.33 -24.61
N ALA A 118 27.41 -8.07 -25.17
CA ALA A 118 27.08 -8.02 -26.59
C ALA A 118 26.42 -6.69 -26.99
N VAL A 119 25.65 -6.07 -26.08
CA VAL A 119 25.10 -4.72 -26.28
C VAL A 119 26.23 -3.69 -26.30
N GLN A 120 27.19 -3.81 -25.38
CA GLN A 120 28.31 -2.89 -25.27
C GLN A 120 29.25 -2.98 -26.48
N ALA A 121 29.64 -4.20 -26.88
CA ALA A 121 30.45 -4.42 -28.08
C ALA A 121 29.77 -3.87 -29.35
N ARG A 122 28.44 -3.99 -29.46
CA ARG A 122 27.70 -3.40 -30.58
C ARG A 122 27.77 -1.86 -30.58
N LEU A 123 27.66 -1.23 -29.42
CA LEU A 123 27.73 0.24 -29.29
C LEU A 123 29.12 0.78 -29.58
N ASP A 124 30.16 0.09 -29.11
CA ASP A 124 31.53 0.59 -29.19
C ASP A 124 32.20 0.25 -30.53
N GLU A 125 31.89 -0.91 -31.12
CA GLU A 125 32.57 -1.39 -32.32
C GLU A 125 31.70 -1.31 -33.58
N THR A 126 30.47 -1.82 -33.49
CA THR A 126 29.65 -2.01 -34.70
C THR A 126 28.89 -0.74 -35.09
N TYR A 127 28.37 -0.01 -34.10
CA TYR A 127 27.55 1.17 -34.33
C TYR A 127 28.31 2.32 -35.01
N PRO A 128 29.56 2.67 -34.63
CA PRO A 128 30.32 3.74 -35.29
C PRO A 128 30.64 3.43 -36.76
N ALA A 129 30.80 2.14 -37.10
CA ALA A 129 31.02 1.70 -38.47
C ALA A 129 29.74 1.84 -39.32
N ILE A 130 28.58 1.49 -38.75
CA ILE A 130 27.27 1.67 -39.41
C ILE A 130 26.97 3.17 -39.57
N GLU A 131 27.25 3.99 -38.56
CA GLU A 131 27.06 5.46 -38.60
C GLU A 131 27.91 6.13 -39.67
N LYS A 132 29.20 5.81 -39.76
CA LYS A 132 30.08 6.33 -40.81
C LYS A 132 29.60 5.92 -42.20
N ARG A 133 29.14 4.68 -42.35
CA ARG A 133 28.63 4.18 -43.64
C ARG A 133 27.32 4.85 -44.03
N ALA A 134 26.40 5.01 -43.09
CA ALA A 134 25.14 5.71 -43.31
C ALA A 134 25.37 7.17 -43.71
N ASN A 135 26.29 7.87 -43.05
CA ASN A 135 26.68 9.23 -43.44
C ASN A 135 27.31 9.30 -44.84
N ALA A 136 28.13 8.33 -45.22
CA ALA A 136 28.74 8.26 -46.56
C ALA A 136 27.72 7.95 -47.67
N GLU A 137 26.68 7.17 -47.36
CA GLU A 137 25.62 6.79 -48.29
C GLU A 137 24.42 7.75 -48.26
N GLY A 138 24.46 8.79 -47.41
CA GLY A 138 23.32 9.73 -47.21
C GLY A 138 22.08 9.07 -46.60
N ALA A 139 22.25 7.91 -45.96
CA ALA A 139 21.18 7.11 -45.38
C ALA A 139 20.98 7.43 -43.90
N GLN A 140 19.75 7.28 -43.42
CA GLN A 140 19.41 7.52 -42.01
C GLN A 140 19.28 6.19 -41.25
N ILE A 141 19.94 6.09 -40.10
CA ILE A 141 19.81 4.94 -39.18
C ILE A 141 18.56 5.16 -38.32
N GLN A 142 17.66 4.16 -38.29
CA GLN A 142 16.46 4.13 -37.44
C GLN A 142 16.59 3.12 -36.29
#